data_AF-A0A851GGD2-F1
#
_entry.id   AF-A0A851GGD2-F1
#
_cell.length_a   1.000
_cell.length_b   1.000
_cell.length_c   1.000
_cell.angle_alpha   90.00
_cell.angle_beta   90.00
_cell.angle_gamma   90.00
#
_symmetry.space_group_name_H-M   'P 1'
#
loop_
_entity.id
_entity.type
_entity.pdbx_description
1 polymer ?
#
loop_
_entity_poly.entity_id
_entity_poly.type
_entity_poly.pdbx_seq_one_letter_code
_entity_poly.pdbx_strand_id
1 'polypeptide(L)'
;MAATNESLVQPARAQAVWVSLWGITMTWVFFQAARLGDDVARSGLGSYFLSAGDSSFRQLLNLWLACMTCLLPLLLVTVAVCLIGAMPGDSDQARMWVILNLQYSILFLLVTMPLLFLAIALGSRLGGAVGYIVPMAMLLYGLYGVDHLATMASSGQAAVFNWLYILSPHYHLADLTERLIFKHGSMIWGELFQIVGYFVGLGMVLSSFSALYFRAKSAV
;
A
#
# COMPACT_ATOMS: atom_id res chain seq x y z
N MET A 1 -2.15 -42.47 1.95
CA MET A 1 -1.06 -42.11 1.01
C MET A 1 -1.43 -40.78 0.35
N ALA A 2 -1.26 -39.66 1.07
CA ALA A 2 -1.63 -38.31 0.61
C ALA A 2 -0.64 -37.24 1.14
N ALA A 3 0.63 -37.61 1.31
CA ALA A 3 1.63 -36.80 2.01
C ALA A 3 2.47 -35.89 1.09
N THR A 4 2.10 -35.66 -0.17
CA THR A 4 3.02 -35.05 -1.15
C THR A 4 2.67 -33.66 -1.67
N ASN A 5 1.48 -33.10 -1.40
CA ASN A 5 1.10 -31.78 -1.95
C ASN A 5 0.88 -30.67 -0.90
N GLU A 6 0.79 -30.99 0.39
CA GLU A 6 0.53 -29.98 1.44
C GLU A 6 1.63 -28.90 1.52
N SER A 7 2.87 -29.28 1.20
CA SER A 7 4.03 -28.37 1.18
C SER A 7 3.92 -27.25 0.14
N LEU A 8 3.18 -27.49 -0.95
CA LEU A 8 2.98 -26.55 -2.07
C LEU A 8 1.66 -25.79 -1.97
N VAL A 9 0.61 -26.42 -1.42
CA VAL A 9 -0.73 -25.80 -1.35
C VAL A 9 -0.78 -24.65 -0.35
N GLN A 10 -0.12 -24.78 0.80
CA GLN A 10 -0.05 -23.74 1.84
C GLN A 10 0.54 -22.41 1.32
N PRO A 11 1.77 -22.39 0.75
CA PRO A 11 2.35 -21.16 0.21
C PRO A 11 1.53 -20.57 -0.95
N ALA A 12 0.96 -21.41 -1.81
CA ALA A 12 0.12 -20.95 -2.92
C ALA A 12 -1.15 -20.22 -2.43
N ARG A 13 -1.78 -20.70 -1.36
CA ARG A 13 -2.93 -20.02 -0.74
C ARG A 13 -2.55 -18.66 -0.17
N ALA A 14 -1.43 -18.58 0.55
CA ALA A 14 -0.98 -17.31 1.11
C ALA A 14 -0.62 -16.29 0.01
N GLN A 15 0.10 -16.73 -1.03
CA GLN A 15 0.36 -15.92 -2.21
C GLN A 15 -0.95 -15.41 -2.83
N ALA A 16 -1.91 -16.29 -3.10
CA ALA A 16 -3.15 -15.93 -3.76
C ALA A 16 -3.91 -14.84 -2.98
N VAL A 17 -3.95 -14.94 -1.65
CA VAL A 17 -4.67 -13.99 -0.80
C VAL A 17 -3.96 -12.65 -0.72
N TRP A 18 -2.62 -12.63 -0.58
CA TRP A 18 -1.84 -11.39 -0.59
C TRP A 18 -1.90 -10.67 -1.93
N VAL A 19 -1.77 -11.40 -3.05
CA VAL A 19 -1.93 -10.84 -4.40
C VAL A 19 -3.35 -10.31 -4.61
N SER A 20 -4.36 -11.01 -4.10
CA SER A 20 -5.75 -10.53 -4.14
C SER A 20 -5.93 -9.23 -3.34
N LEU A 21 -5.31 -9.11 -2.16
CA LEU A 21 -5.35 -7.88 -1.37
C LEU A 21 -4.70 -6.70 -2.10
N TRP A 22 -3.54 -6.91 -2.72
CA TRP A 22 -2.91 -5.90 -3.59
C TRP A 22 -3.83 -5.51 -4.75
N GLY A 23 -4.43 -6.49 -5.44
CA GLY A 23 -5.35 -6.25 -6.54
C GLY A 23 -6.59 -5.46 -6.12
N ILE A 24 -7.23 -5.81 -5.00
CA ILE A 24 -8.38 -5.09 -4.44
C ILE A 24 -7.97 -3.67 -4.04
N THR A 25 -6.78 -3.50 -3.46
CA THR A 25 -6.26 -2.19 -3.07
C THR A 25 -6.07 -1.28 -4.29
N MET A 26 -5.43 -1.82 -5.34
CA MET A 26 -5.19 -1.13 -6.59
C MET A 26 -6.48 -0.73 -7.30
N THR A 27 -7.45 -1.65 -7.39
CA THR A 27 -8.64 -1.46 -8.22
C THR A 27 -9.80 -0.77 -7.51
N TRP A 28 -9.99 -1.06 -6.23
CA TRP A 28 -11.16 -0.60 -5.47
C TRP A 28 -10.80 0.41 -4.39
N VAL A 29 -9.81 0.15 -3.53
CA VAL A 29 -9.53 1.04 -2.39
C VAL A 29 -9.02 2.40 -2.87
N PHE A 30 -8.06 2.44 -3.82
CA PHE A 30 -7.61 3.70 -4.41
C PHE A 30 -8.72 4.42 -5.18
N PHE A 31 -9.58 3.68 -5.88
CA PHE A 31 -10.71 4.27 -6.59
C PHE A 31 -11.68 4.95 -5.63
N GLN A 32 -12.04 4.27 -4.54
CA GLN A 32 -12.91 4.82 -3.50
C GLN A 32 -12.30 6.04 -2.83
N ALA A 33 -11.01 6.01 -2.51
CA ALA A 33 -10.29 7.14 -1.93
C ALA A 33 -10.32 8.36 -2.86
N ALA A 34 -10.04 8.16 -4.15
CA ALA A 34 -10.08 9.23 -5.14
C ALA A 34 -11.49 9.80 -5.33
N ARG A 35 -12.50 8.93 -5.34
CA ARG A 35 -13.91 9.33 -5.47
C ARG A 35 -14.39 10.13 -4.26
N LEU A 36 -14.05 9.71 -3.04
CA LEU A 36 -14.35 10.46 -1.82
C LEU A 36 -13.71 11.86 -1.84
N GLY A 37 -12.47 11.96 -2.33
CA GLY A 37 -11.81 13.26 -2.53
C GLY A 37 -12.56 14.16 -3.51
N ASP A 38 -12.94 13.63 -4.68
CA ASP A 38 -13.68 14.37 -5.72
C ASP A 38 -15.07 14.81 -5.24
N ASP A 39 -15.79 13.91 -4.54
CA ASP A 39 -17.11 14.20 -3.99
C ASP A 39 -17.05 15.31 -2.94
N VAL A 40 -16.03 15.37 -2.08
CA VAL A 40 -15.86 16.47 -1.10
C VAL A 40 -15.57 17.81 -1.77
N ALA A 41 -14.89 17.81 -2.91
CA ALA A 41 -14.59 19.03 -3.66
C ALA A 41 -15.76 19.53 -4.52
N ARG A 42 -16.66 18.64 -4.96
CA ARG A 42 -17.80 19.01 -5.81
C ARG A 42 -19.09 19.21 -5.03
N SER A 43 -19.35 18.37 -4.04
CA SER A 43 -20.56 18.42 -3.22
C SER A 43 -20.53 19.57 -2.21
N GLY A 44 -21.68 19.82 -1.56
CA GLY A 44 -21.78 20.77 -0.46
C GLY A 44 -21.16 20.29 0.86
N LEU A 45 -20.64 19.04 0.92
CA LEU A 45 -20.08 18.48 2.16
C LEU A 45 -18.85 19.25 2.62
N GLY A 46 -17.91 19.56 1.71
CA GLY A 46 -16.71 20.33 2.06
C GLY A 46 -17.05 21.71 2.64
N SER A 47 -18.01 22.41 2.01
CA SER A 47 -18.48 23.71 2.48
C SER A 47 -19.23 23.64 3.82
N TYR A 48 -19.98 22.55 4.06
CA TYR A 48 -20.66 22.31 5.33
C TYR A 48 -19.67 22.10 6.48
N PHE A 49 -18.62 21.29 6.27
CA PHE A 49 -17.61 21.09 7.31
C PHE A 49 -16.78 22.35 7.56
N LEU A 50 -16.44 23.10 6.50
CA LEU A 50 -15.76 24.39 6.67
C LEU A 50 -16.62 25.40 7.45
N SER A 51 -17.92 25.47 7.20
CA SER A 51 -18.82 26.37 7.95
C SER A 51 -19.05 25.94 9.39
N ALA A 52 -18.93 24.63 9.68
CA ALA A 52 -18.91 24.08 11.04
C ALA A 52 -17.57 24.29 11.77
N GLY A 53 -16.55 24.87 11.12
CA GLY A 53 -15.24 25.15 11.70
C GLY A 53 -14.20 24.03 11.54
N ASP A 54 -14.48 22.99 10.76
CA ASP A 54 -13.52 21.92 10.51
C ASP A 54 -12.49 22.32 9.46
N SER A 55 -11.21 22.25 9.84
CA SER A 55 -10.08 22.54 8.94
C SER A 55 -9.98 21.55 7.78
N SER A 56 -9.45 22.00 6.64
CA SER A 56 -9.22 21.16 5.46
C SER A 56 -8.36 19.93 5.75
N PHE A 57 -7.35 20.07 6.61
CA PHE A 57 -6.50 18.94 7.01
C PHE A 57 -7.28 17.90 7.81
N ARG A 58 -8.17 18.32 8.71
CA ARG A 58 -9.03 17.41 9.47
C ARG A 58 -10.02 16.68 8.56
N GLN A 59 -10.56 17.35 7.55
CA GLN A 59 -11.41 16.70 6.54
C GLN A 59 -10.64 15.64 5.74
N LEU A 60 -9.41 15.94 5.31
CA LEU A 60 -8.53 14.98 4.65
C LEU A 60 -8.27 13.75 5.55
N LEU A 61 -7.97 13.96 6.83
CA LEU A 61 -7.75 12.87 7.78
C LEU A 61 -9.01 12.02 8.00
N ASN A 62 -10.19 12.65 8.08
CA ASN A 62 -11.46 11.94 8.22
C ASN A 62 -11.77 11.06 7.00
N LEU A 63 -11.54 11.57 5.79
CA LEU A 63 -11.70 10.80 4.54
C LEU A 63 -10.72 9.63 4.50
N TRP A 64 -9.48 9.87 4.90
CA TRP A 64 -8.46 8.83 4.97
C TRP A 64 -8.82 7.74 5.98
N LEU A 65 -9.30 8.12 7.18
CA LEU A 65 -9.81 7.18 8.17
C LEU A 65 -11.02 6.38 7.63
N ALA A 66 -11.90 7.01 6.85
CA ALA A 66 -13.01 6.33 6.20
C ALA A 66 -12.53 5.28 5.16
N CYS A 67 -11.43 5.52 4.45
CA CYS A 67 -10.83 4.47 3.62
C CYS A 67 -10.21 3.36 4.46
N MET A 68 -9.62 3.69 5.62
CA MET A 68 -9.03 2.71 6.54
C MET A 68 -10.05 1.75 7.14
N THR A 69 -11.29 2.19 7.39
CA THR A 69 -12.34 1.30 7.88
C THR A 69 -12.71 0.19 6.88
N CYS A 70 -12.44 0.39 5.59
CA CYS A 70 -12.58 -0.66 4.58
C CYS A 70 -11.29 -1.47 4.40
N LEU A 71 -10.12 -0.84 4.43
CA LEU A 71 -8.83 -1.51 4.20
C LEU A 71 -8.44 -2.45 5.34
N LEU A 72 -8.59 -2.01 6.60
CA LEU A 72 -8.15 -2.79 7.76
C LEU A 72 -8.89 -4.13 7.88
N PRO A 73 -10.23 -4.22 7.71
CA PRO A 73 -10.91 -5.51 7.69
C PRO A 73 -10.42 -6.44 6.57
N LEU A 74 -10.14 -5.91 5.37
CA LEU A 74 -9.61 -6.73 4.26
C LEU A 74 -8.24 -7.30 4.61
N LEU A 75 -7.36 -6.48 5.20
CA LEU A 75 -6.06 -6.93 5.71
C LEU A 75 -6.21 -8.00 6.80
N LEU A 76 -7.11 -7.79 7.76
CA LEU A 76 -7.38 -8.76 8.83
C LEU A 76 -7.89 -10.09 8.27
N VAL A 77 -8.79 -10.05 7.28
CA VAL A 77 -9.26 -11.26 6.57
C VAL A 77 -8.09 -11.94 5.87
N THR A 78 -7.24 -11.20 5.17
CA THR A 78 -6.05 -11.75 4.50
C THR A 78 -5.12 -12.46 5.48
N VAL A 79 -4.80 -11.82 6.60
CA VAL A 79 -3.97 -12.43 7.65
C VAL A 79 -4.68 -13.65 8.26
N ALA A 80 -5.98 -13.57 8.56
CA ALA A 80 -6.74 -14.69 9.10
C ALA A 80 -6.74 -15.89 8.15
N VAL A 81 -6.92 -15.69 6.84
CA VAL A 81 -6.82 -16.78 5.85
C VAL A 81 -5.40 -17.35 5.82
N CYS A 82 -4.36 -16.51 5.92
CA CYS A 82 -2.98 -16.98 5.95
C CYS A 82 -2.64 -17.78 7.22
N LEU A 83 -3.22 -17.43 8.37
CA LEU A 83 -2.97 -18.09 9.66
C LEU A 83 -3.85 -19.32 9.88
N ILE A 84 -5.10 -19.32 9.42
CA ILE A 84 -6.05 -20.42 9.65
C ILE A 84 -6.02 -21.41 8.48
N GLY A 85 -5.93 -20.90 7.24
CA GLY A 85 -6.09 -21.71 6.03
C GLY A 85 -4.80 -22.13 5.33
N ALA A 86 -3.66 -21.51 5.68
CA ALA A 86 -2.38 -21.68 4.98
C ALA A 86 -1.17 -21.90 5.90
N MET A 87 -1.36 -21.95 7.22
CA MET A 87 -0.25 -22.08 8.17
C MET A 87 0.30 -23.52 8.20
N PRO A 88 1.64 -23.71 8.24
CA PRO A 88 2.25 -25.02 8.39
C PRO A 88 1.91 -25.67 9.74
N GLY A 89 1.81 -27.00 9.76
CA GLY A 89 1.53 -27.76 10.98
C GLY A 89 2.72 -27.91 11.94
N ASP A 90 3.94 -27.70 11.45
CA ASP A 90 5.17 -27.70 12.26
C ASP A 90 5.26 -26.41 13.09
N SER A 91 5.46 -26.54 14.41
CA SER A 91 5.38 -25.45 15.39
C SER A 91 6.42 -24.34 15.17
N ASP A 92 7.61 -24.68 14.70
CA ASP A 92 8.67 -23.70 14.46
C ASP A 92 8.39 -22.88 13.19
N GLN A 93 7.95 -23.56 12.13
CA GLN A 93 7.54 -22.92 10.88
C GLN A 93 6.29 -22.04 11.08
N ALA A 94 5.35 -22.53 11.88
CA ALA A 94 4.16 -21.81 12.32
C ALA A 94 4.49 -20.47 12.97
N ARG A 95 5.41 -20.44 13.94
CA ARG A 95 5.82 -19.20 14.61
C ARG A 95 6.44 -18.20 13.64
N MET A 96 7.30 -18.70 12.75
CA MET A 96 7.94 -17.88 11.72
C MET A 96 6.92 -17.30 10.73
N TRP A 97 5.89 -18.09 10.38
CA TRP A 97 4.80 -17.67 9.50
C TRP A 97 3.97 -16.52 10.07
N VAL A 98 3.67 -16.57 11.37
CA VAL A 98 2.96 -15.50 12.08
C VAL A 98 3.77 -14.20 12.01
N ILE A 99 5.06 -14.26 12.31
CA ILE A 99 5.95 -13.09 12.27
C ILE A 99 6.01 -12.52 10.85
N LEU A 100 6.18 -13.37 9.84
CA LEU A 100 6.28 -12.94 8.45
C LEU A 100 4.99 -12.26 7.96
N ASN A 101 3.80 -12.79 8.29
CA ASN A 101 2.54 -12.14 7.94
C ASN A 101 2.34 -10.80 8.66
N LEU A 102 2.83 -10.67 9.90
CA LEU A 102 2.82 -9.40 10.62
C LEU A 102 3.75 -8.38 9.96
N GLN A 103 4.98 -8.78 9.61
CA GLN A 103 5.94 -7.95 8.87
C GLN A 103 5.34 -7.49 7.54
N TYR A 104 4.73 -8.40 6.78
CA TYR A 104 4.08 -8.07 5.51
C TYR A 104 2.93 -7.07 5.71
N SER A 105 2.08 -7.29 6.72
CA SER A 105 0.99 -6.36 7.06
C SER A 105 1.47 -4.94 7.35
N ILE A 106 2.57 -4.81 8.10
CA ILE A 106 3.17 -3.51 8.42
C ILE A 106 3.66 -2.82 7.14
N LEU A 107 4.44 -3.53 6.32
CA LEU A 107 4.99 -2.97 5.08
C LEU A 107 3.90 -2.61 4.07
N PHE A 108 2.89 -3.47 3.94
CA PHE A 108 1.70 -3.23 3.12
C PHE A 108 0.98 -1.92 3.51
N LEU A 109 0.76 -1.71 4.82
CA LEU A 109 0.11 -0.50 5.31
C LEU A 109 1.00 0.74 5.11
N LEU A 110 2.31 0.63 5.34
CA LEU A 110 3.25 1.73 5.14
C LEU A 110 3.30 2.23 3.69
N VAL A 111 3.09 1.34 2.71
CA VAL A 111 2.98 1.71 1.30
C VAL A 111 1.58 2.26 0.98
N THR A 112 0.53 1.58 1.44
CA THR A 112 -0.84 1.87 1.02
C THR A 112 -1.41 3.13 1.67
N MET A 113 -1.11 3.38 2.95
CA MET A 113 -1.67 4.52 3.70
C MET A 113 -1.30 5.88 3.12
N PRO A 114 -0.02 6.18 2.77
CA PRO A 114 0.34 7.46 2.14
C PRO A 114 -0.21 7.60 0.72
N LEU A 115 -0.29 6.50 -0.04
CA LEU A 115 -0.89 6.50 -1.37
C LEU A 115 -2.40 6.80 -1.33
N LEU A 116 -3.09 6.41 -0.26
CA LEU A 116 -4.50 6.79 -0.05
C LEU A 116 -4.66 8.28 0.28
N PHE A 117 -3.77 8.84 1.08
CA PHE A 117 -3.70 10.30 1.28
C PHE A 117 -3.55 11.03 -0.06
N LEU A 118 -2.63 10.53 -0.91
CA LEU A 118 -2.39 11.08 -2.25
C LEU A 118 -3.63 10.95 -3.14
N ALA A 119 -4.28 9.79 -3.13
CA ALA A 119 -5.50 9.53 -3.91
C ALA A 119 -6.61 10.54 -3.58
N ILE A 120 -6.86 10.76 -2.29
CA ILE A 120 -7.88 11.71 -1.82
C ILE A 120 -7.50 13.14 -2.22
N ALA A 121 -6.24 13.54 -2.02
CA ALA A 121 -5.77 14.88 -2.35
C ALA A 121 -5.87 15.19 -3.86
N LEU A 122 -5.38 14.28 -4.69
CA LEU A 122 -5.46 14.41 -6.14
C LEU A 122 -6.91 14.34 -6.63
N GLY A 123 -7.72 13.44 -6.06
CA GLY A 123 -9.15 13.33 -6.35
C GLY A 123 -9.89 14.65 -6.11
N SER A 124 -9.61 15.31 -4.98
CA SER A 124 -10.23 16.60 -4.62
C SER A 124 -9.89 17.76 -5.57
N ARG A 125 -8.77 17.69 -6.29
CA ARG A 125 -8.25 18.83 -7.06
C ARG A 125 -8.28 18.61 -8.56
N LEU A 126 -8.03 17.39 -9.00
CA LEU A 126 -7.90 17.00 -10.41
C LEU A 126 -9.03 16.06 -10.86
N GLY A 127 -9.92 15.67 -9.95
CA GLY A 127 -11.03 14.76 -10.20
C GLY A 127 -10.69 13.30 -9.90
N GLY A 128 -11.73 12.48 -9.71
CA GLY A 128 -11.58 11.10 -9.25
C GLY A 128 -10.74 10.21 -10.17
N ALA A 129 -10.77 10.44 -11.48
CA ALA A 129 -9.96 9.66 -12.43
C ALA A 129 -8.45 9.85 -12.23
N VAL A 130 -7.99 11.09 -12.11
CA VAL A 130 -6.56 11.40 -11.88
C VAL A 130 -6.14 10.94 -10.49
N GLY A 131 -6.99 11.18 -9.49
CA GLY A 131 -6.75 10.72 -8.12
C GLY A 131 -6.63 9.20 -7.99
N TYR A 132 -7.27 8.43 -8.88
CA TYR A 132 -7.15 6.98 -8.92
C TYR A 132 -5.91 6.52 -9.69
N ILE A 133 -5.73 7.03 -10.92
CA ILE A 133 -4.68 6.54 -11.84
C ILE A 133 -3.29 6.83 -11.29
N VAL A 134 -3.06 7.99 -10.68
CA VAL A 134 -1.71 8.39 -10.24
C VAL A 134 -1.18 7.49 -9.12
N PRO A 135 -1.87 7.30 -7.98
CA PRO A 135 -1.42 6.38 -6.93
C PRO A 135 -1.35 4.93 -7.40
N MET A 136 -2.30 4.49 -8.24
CA MET A 136 -2.26 3.15 -8.83
C MET A 136 -1.01 2.95 -9.70
N ALA A 137 -0.72 3.88 -10.60
CA ALA A 137 0.46 3.83 -11.47
C ALA A 137 1.75 3.91 -10.65
N MET A 138 1.78 4.74 -9.61
CA MET A 138 2.92 4.85 -8.69
C MET A 138 3.15 3.55 -7.92
N LEU A 139 2.08 2.88 -7.48
CA LEU A 139 2.18 1.57 -6.82
C LEU A 139 2.71 0.50 -7.78
N LEU A 140 2.12 0.39 -8.99
CA LEU A 140 2.56 -0.57 -10.00
C LEU A 140 4.00 -0.33 -10.43
N TYR A 141 4.38 0.93 -10.61
CA TYR A 141 5.76 1.31 -10.90
C TYR A 141 6.70 0.89 -9.77
N GLY A 142 6.36 1.15 -8.51
CA GLY A 142 7.21 0.79 -7.39
C GLY A 142 7.31 -0.72 -7.13
N LEU A 143 6.24 -1.48 -7.40
CA LEU A 143 6.21 -2.93 -7.23
C LEU A 143 6.92 -3.68 -8.36
N TYR A 144 6.85 -3.19 -9.60
CA TYR A 144 7.35 -3.95 -10.77
C TYR A 144 8.28 -3.13 -11.68
N GLY A 145 8.02 -1.84 -11.85
CA GLY A 145 8.79 -0.98 -12.76
C GLY A 145 10.21 -0.68 -12.30
N VAL A 146 10.45 -0.61 -10.98
CA VAL A 146 11.77 -0.30 -10.42
C VAL A 146 12.79 -1.40 -10.70
N ASP A 147 12.38 -2.67 -10.72
CA ASP A 147 13.29 -3.78 -11.01
C ASP A 147 13.75 -3.78 -12.46
N HIS A 148 12.85 -3.44 -13.39
CA HIS A 148 13.24 -3.20 -14.78
C HIS A 148 14.22 -2.04 -14.88
N LEU A 149 14.00 -0.96 -14.13
CA LEU A 149 14.93 0.17 -14.10
C LEU A 149 16.31 -0.22 -13.55
N ALA A 150 16.38 -1.11 -12.57
CA ALA A 150 17.64 -1.64 -12.04
C ALA A 150 18.49 -2.36 -13.11
N THR A 151 17.84 -3.14 -13.99
CA THR A 151 18.52 -3.80 -15.11
C THR A 151 19.08 -2.80 -16.13
N MET A 152 18.38 -1.69 -16.36
CA MET A 152 18.84 -0.61 -17.26
C MET A 152 19.99 0.18 -16.63
N ALA A 153 19.87 0.54 -15.34
CA ALA A 153 20.89 1.26 -14.58
C ALA A 153 22.22 0.48 -14.48
N SER A 154 22.15 -0.83 -14.23
CA SER A 154 23.33 -1.70 -14.17
C SER A 154 24.03 -1.92 -15.52
N SER A 155 23.32 -1.74 -16.63
CA SER A 155 23.88 -1.88 -17.98
C SER A 155 24.80 -0.71 -18.42
N GLY A 156 25.04 0.28 -17.54
CA GLY A 156 25.93 1.42 -17.81
C GLY A 156 25.34 2.47 -18.76
N GLN A 157 24.07 2.34 -19.13
CA GLN A 157 23.36 3.31 -19.93
C GLN A 157 23.04 4.52 -19.06
N ALA A 158 23.66 5.67 -19.35
CA ALA A 158 23.44 7.04 -18.83
C ALA A 158 23.20 7.23 -17.31
N ALA A 159 23.92 8.19 -16.70
CA ALA A 159 23.77 8.57 -15.29
C ALA A 159 22.32 8.91 -14.85
N VAL A 160 21.46 9.31 -15.80
CA VAL A 160 20.03 9.58 -15.57
C VAL A 160 19.29 8.34 -15.04
N PHE A 161 19.58 7.13 -15.53
CA PHE A 161 18.90 5.92 -15.06
C PHE A 161 19.29 5.57 -13.62
N ASN A 162 20.54 5.84 -13.22
CA ASN A 162 20.96 5.68 -11.83
C ASN A 162 20.23 6.65 -10.89
N TRP A 163 20.12 7.93 -11.28
CA TRP A 163 19.37 8.91 -10.50
C TRP A 163 17.89 8.56 -10.40
N LEU A 164 17.28 8.16 -11.51
CA LEU A 164 15.88 7.73 -11.53
C LEU A 164 15.68 6.53 -10.62
N TYR A 165 16.59 5.55 -10.66
CA TYR A 165 16.54 4.37 -9.80
C TYR A 165 16.56 4.78 -8.32
N ILE A 166 17.55 5.58 -7.90
CA ILE A 166 17.71 6.02 -6.50
C ILE A 166 16.47 6.78 -5.99
N LEU A 167 15.88 7.62 -6.83
CA LEU A 167 14.71 8.44 -6.46
C LEU A 167 13.38 7.68 -6.54
N SER A 168 13.36 6.49 -7.12
CA SER A 168 12.12 5.74 -7.32
C SER A 168 11.55 5.20 -6.00
N PRO A 169 10.22 5.07 -5.89
CA PRO A 169 9.60 4.41 -4.75
C PRO A 169 9.81 2.89 -4.85
N HIS A 170 10.69 2.31 -4.01
CA HIS A 170 11.01 0.88 -4.05
C HIS A 170 9.94 0.04 -3.32
N TYR A 171 8.70 0.08 -3.80
CA TYR A 171 7.58 -0.63 -3.15
C TYR A 171 7.66 -2.15 -3.24
N HIS A 172 8.43 -2.71 -4.17
CA HIS A 172 8.70 -4.16 -4.22
C HIS A 172 9.26 -4.69 -2.89
N LEU A 173 9.97 -3.86 -2.11
CA LEU A 173 10.47 -4.23 -0.78
C LEU A 173 9.35 -4.52 0.24
N ALA A 174 8.13 -4.03 -0.01
CA ALA A 174 6.96 -4.33 0.80
C ALA A 174 6.29 -5.65 0.43
N ASP A 175 6.58 -6.20 -0.75
CA ASP A 175 6.03 -7.47 -1.21
C ASP A 175 6.88 -8.64 -0.67
N LEU A 176 6.39 -9.29 0.40
CA LEU A 176 7.05 -10.45 0.99
C LEU A 176 6.52 -11.79 0.42
N THR A 177 5.80 -11.75 -0.71
CA THR A 177 5.18 -12.94 -1.31
C THR A 177 6.21 -14.01 -1.63
N GLU A 178 7.39 -13.65 -2.17
CA GLU A 178 8.46 -14.62 -2.45
C GLU A 178 8.97 -15.32 -1.18
N ARG A 179 9.06 -14.60 -0.06
CA ARG A 179 9.47 -15.18 1.21
C ARG A 179 8.46 -16.20 1.74
N LEU A 180 7.17 -15.96 1.49
CA LEU A 180 6.09 -16.89 1.81
C LEU A 180 6.11 -18.13 0.89
N ILE A 181 6.30 -17.93 -0.42
CA ILE A 181 6.30 -19.02 -1.41
C ILE A 181 7.44 -20.00 -1.15
N PHE A 182 8.65 -19.46 -1.03
CA PHE A 182 9.87 -20.26 -0.92
C PHE A 182 10.27 -20.57 0.52
N LYS A 183 9.45 -20.18 1.51
CA LYS A 183 9.69 -20.41 2.94
C LYS A 183 11.07 -19.92 3.42
N HIS A 184 11.53 -18.78 2.89
CA HIS A 184 12.82 -18.15 3.28
C HIS A 184 12.85 -17.64 4.74
N GLY A 185 11.69 -17.65 5.41
CA GLY A 185 11.55 -17.23 6.79
C GLY A 185 11.34 -15.73 6.98
N SER A 186 11.22 -15.33 8.25
CA SER A 186 11.01 -13.94 8.62
C SER A 186 12.23 -13.09 8.32
N MET A 187 12.00 -11.82 7.96
CA MET A 187 13.07 -10.85 7.79
C MET A 187 13.75 -10.57 9.14
N ILE A 188 15.06 -10.36 9.11
CA ILE A 188 15.82 -9.95 10.30
C ILE A 188 15.33 -8.56 10.73
N TRP A 189 15.15 -8.35 12.03
CA TRP A 189 14.59 -7.11 12.56
C TRP A 189 15.35 -5.84 12.13
N GLY A 190 16.68 -5.91 12.03
CA GLY A 190 17.49 -4.79 11.56
C GLY A 190 17.16 -4.36 10.13
N GLU A 191 17.03 -5.32 9.22
CA GLU A 191 16.63 -5.07 7.82
C GLU A 191 15.20 -4.51 7.76
N LEU A 192 14.28 -5.09 8.53
CA LEU A 192 12.90 -4.61 8.59
C LEU A 192 12.84 -3.14 9.03
N PHE A 193 13.56 -2.75 10.08
CA PHE A 193 13.53 -1.37 10.56
C PHE A 193 14.14 -0.38 9.56
N GLN A 194 15.13 -0.79 8.77
CA GLN A 194 15.66 0.03 7.68
C GLN A 194 14.59 0.27 6.60
N ILE A 195 13.90 -0.79 6.17
CA ILE A 195 12.81 -0.70 5.17
C ILE A 195 11.64 0.12 5.72
N VAL A 196 11.28 -0.09 6.99
CA VAL A 196 10.25 0.71 7.67
C VAL A 196 10.65 2.18 7.71
N GLY A 197 11.89 2.51 8.10
CA GLY A 197 12.38 3.88 8.11
C GLY A 197 12.33 4.54 6.72
N TYR A 198 12.71 3.80 5.68
CA TYR A 198 12.60 4.23 4.29
C TYR A 198 11.14 4.54 3.90
N PHE A 199 10.20 3.62 4.15
CA PHE A 199 8.79 3.84 3.82
C PHE A 199 8.11 4.90 4.67
N VAL A 200 8.49 5.06 5.94
CA VAL A 200 8.01 6.17 6.77
C VAL A 200 8.47 7.50 6.19
N GLY A 201 9.73 7.63 5.79
CA GLY A 201 10.24 8.85 5.15
C GLY A 201 9.51 9.17 3.85
N LEU A 202 9.33 8.17 2.99
CA LEU A 202 8.57 8.31 1.75
C LEU A 202 7.10 8.68 2.02
N GLY A 203 6.49 8.03 3.02
CA GLY A 203 5.13 8.31 3.47
C GLY A 203 4.97 9.74 3.97
N MET A 204 5.93 10.27 4.73
CA MET A 204 5.91 11.66 5.16
C MET A 204 5.92 12.62 3.97
N VAL A 205 6.79 12.39 2.98
CA VAL A 205 6.85 13.23 1.76
C VAL A 205 5.50 13.22 1.03
N LEU A 206 4.92 12.04 0.80
CA LEU A 206 3.64 11.89 0.11
C LEU A 206 2.48 12.49 0.91
N SER A 207 2.41 12.25 2.21
CA SER A 207 1.37 12.81 3.07
C SER A 207 1.48 14.34 3.20
N SER A 208 2.70 14.89 3.29
CA SER A 208 2.92 16.35 3.28
C SER A 208 2.48 16.96 1.95
N PHE A 209 2.86 16.35 0.82
CA PHE A 209 2.38 16.79 -0.49
C PHE A 209 0.85 16.75 -0.58
N SER A 210 0.25 15.66 -0.09
CA SER A 210 -1.21 15.47 -0.08
C SER A 210 -1.92 16.54 0.76
N ALA A 211 -1.38 16.85 1.95
CA ALA A 211 -1.93 17.88 2.83
C ALA A 211 -1.88 19.28 2.20
N LEU A 212 -0.80 19.60 1.47
CA LEU A 212 -0.65 20.87 0.76
C LEU A 212 -1.52 20.96 -0.49
N TYR A 213 -1.77 19.82 -1.14
CA TYR A 213 -2.48 19.78 -2.43
C TYR A 213 -4.00 19.63 -2.27
N PHE A 214 -4.46 19.01 -1.18
CA PHE A 214 -5.88 18.78 -0.88
C PHE A 214 -6.68 20.09 -0.84
N ARG A 215 -7.87 20.06 -1.42
CA ARG A 215 -8.77 21.22 -1.45
C ARG A 215 -10.20 20.80 -1.17
N ALA A 216 -10.74 21.27 -0.04
CA ALA A 216 -12.17 21.24 0.21
C ALA A 216 -12.86 22.41 -0.53
N LYS A 217 -14.11 22.21 -0.97
CA LYS A 217 -14.90 23.26 -1.60
C LYS A 217 -15.15 24.42 -0.63
N SER A 218 -14.66 25.62 -0.96
CA SER A 218 -14.92 26.82 -0.15
C SER A 218 -16.39 27.23 -0.22
N ALA A 219 -16.94 27.74 0.87
CA ALA A 219 -18.28 28.30 0.94
C ALA A 219 -18.31 29.71 0.32
N VAL A 220 -18.05 29.81 -0.99
CA VAL A 220 -18.31 31.01 -1.82
C VAL A 220 -18.71 30.54 -3.21
#